data_AF-V4HP20-F1
#
_entry.id   AF-V4HP20-F1
#
_cell.length_a   1.000
_cell.length_b   1.000
_cell.length_c   1.000
_cell.angle_alpha   90.00
_cell.angle_beta   90.00
_cell.angle_gamma   90.00
#
_symmetry.space_group_name_H-M   'P 1'
#
loop_
_entity.id
_entity.type
_entity.pdbx_description
1 polymer ?
#
loop_
_entity_poly.entity_id
_entity_poly.type
_entity_poly.pdbx_seq_one_letter_code
_entity_poly.pdbx_strand_id
1 'polypeptide(L)'
;MDKYEKWRLTKAEIMAAYALLPEDVIESGNGYCEKGFLTYISHNELLLAMEELGGVIVDNGLQSKQFWTHLINAAKLMNHRHVDRYSSIRSEAT
;
A
#
# COMPACT_ATOMS: atom_id res chain seq x y z
N MET A 1 1.94 -15.60 -16.11
CA MET A 1 0.95 -14.51 -15.90
C MET A 1 1.30 -13.40 -16.87
N ASP A 2 0.33 -12.92 -17.64
CA ASP A 2 0.55 -11.80 -18.55
C ASP A 2 0.66 -10.46 -17.79
N LYS A 3 1.13 -9.42 -18.49
CA LYS A 3 1.36 -8.10 -17.89
C LYS A 3 0.06 -7.44 -17.39
N TYR A 4 -1.06 -7.65 -18.08
CA TYR A 4 -2.35 -7.07 -17.70
C TYR A 4 -2.92 -7.73 -16.46
N GLU A 5 -2.84 -9.05 -16.37
CA GLU A 5 -3.29 -9.80 -15.20
C GLU A 5 -2.45 -9.45 -13.97
N LYS A 6 -1.13 -9.37 -14.15
CA LYS A 6 -0.20 -8.89 -13.11
C LYS A 6 -0.58 -7.51 -12.60
N TRP A 7 -0.88 -6.61 -13.52
CA TRP A 7 -1.26 -5.24 -13.23
C TRP A 7 -2.61 -5.15 -12.50
N ARG A 8 -3.61 -5.90 -12.97
CA ARG A 8 -4.94 -6.03 -12.35
C ARG A 8 -4.85 -6.55 -10.92
N LEU A 9 -4.09 -7.62 -10.68
CA LEU A 9 -3.89 -8.19 -9.35
C LEU A 9 -3.15 -7.22 -8.43
N THR A 10 -2.13 -6.52 -8.94
CA THR A 10 -1.39 -5.53 -8.15
C THR A 10 -2.34 -4.41 -7.69
N LYS A 11 -3.17 -3.89 -8.60
CA LYS A 11 -4.16 -2.86 -8.27
C LYS A 11 -5.18 -3.36 -7.24
N ALA A 12 -5.62 -4.61 -7.36
CA ALA A 12 -6.56 -5.21 -6.43
C ALA A 12 -5.99 -5.30 -5.00
N GLU A 13 -4.73 -5.74 -4.86
CA GLU A 13 -4.04 -5.77 -3.55
C GLU A 13 -3.91 -4.36 -2.94
N ILE A 14 -3.53 -3.37 -3.75
CA ILE A 14 -3.42 -1.98 -3.27
C ILE A 14 -4.77 -1.43 -2.80
N MET A 15 -5.85 -1.66 -3.57
CA MET A 15 -7.19 -1.21 -3.18
C MET A 15 -7.72 -1.96 -1.95
N ALA A 16 -7.36 -3.23 -1.77
CA ALA A 16 -7.72 -3.99 -0.58
C ALA A 16 -7.01 -3.45 0.67
N ALA A 17 -5.74 -3.02 0.57
CA ALA A 17 -5.04 -2.32 1.64
C ALA A 17 -5.73 -0.99 1.98
N TYR A 18 -6.05 -0.18 0.97
CA TYR A 18 -6.73 1.11 1.16
C TYR A 18 -8.08 0.95 1.88
N ALA A 19 -8.87 -0.07 1.54
CA ALA A 19 -10.15 -0.35 2.20
C ALA A 19 -10.05 -0.75 3.68
N LEU A 20 -8.83 -1.02 4.18
CA LEU A 20 -8.57 -1.35 5.59
C LEU A 20 -8.09 -0.14 6.40
N LEU A 21 -7.93 1.05 5.77
CA LEU A 21 -7.61 2.26 6.49
C LEU A 21 -8.78 2.69 7.38
N PRO A 22 -8.51 3.22 8.58
CA PRO A 22 -9.56 3.77 9.43
C PRO A 22 -10.07 5.11 8.87
N GLU A 23 -11.31 5.48 9.21
CA GLU A 23 -11.93 6.72 8.73
C GLU A 23 -11.24 8.00 9.25
N ASP A 24 -10.53 7.91 10.38
CA ASP A 24 -9.83 8.99 11.05
C ASP A 24 -8.32 9.05 10.71
N VAL A 25 -7.92 8.47 9.56
CA VAL A 25 -6.53 8.51 9.10
C VAL A 25 -6.04 9.96 8.97
N ILE A 26 -4.93 10.24 9.64
CA ILE A 26 -4.23 11.50 9.58
C ILE A 26 -3.44 11.57 8.27
N GLU A 27 -3.70 12.61 7.49
CA GLU A 27 -2.96 12.93 6.26
C GLU A 27 -1.84 13.94 6.51
N SER A 28 -0.70 13.78 5.85
CA SER A 28 0.39 14.75 5.90
C SER A 28 1.28 14.71 4.66
N GLY A 29 2.05 15.77 4.42
CA GLY A 29 2.99 15.83 3.29
C GLY A 29 4.20 14.90 3.41
N ASN A 30 4.46 14.34 4.60
CA ASN A 30 5.53 13.36 4.85
C ASN A 30 4.98 11.92 5.00
N GLY A 31 3.66 11.77 5.10
CA GLY A 31 2.96 10.52 5.33
C GLY A 31 2.01 10.17 4.19
N TYR A 32 0.82 9.71 4.54
CA TYR A 32 -0.24 9.39 3.58
C TYR A 32 -1.03 10.64 3.17
N CYS A 33 -1.39 10.73 1.89
CA CYS A 33 -2.35 11.68 1.35
C CYS A 33 -3.35 10.94 0.45
N GLU A 34 -4.64 10.95 0.81
CA GLU A 34 -5.67 10.20 0.08
C GLU A 34 -5.82 10.71 -1.35
N LYS A 35 -5.80 12.04 -1.51
CA LYS A 35 -5.86 12.65 -2.84
C LYS A 35 -4.66 12.24 -3.70
N GLY A 36 -3.47 12.16 -3.13
CA GLY A 36 -2.26 11.69 -3.82
C GLY A 36 -2.41 10.23 -4.25
N PHE A 37 -2.80 9.37 -3.31
CA PHE A 37 -3.08 7.96 -3.54
C PHE A 37 -4.07 7.74 -4.70
N LEU A 38 -5.24 8.38 -4.65
CA LEU A 38 -6.28 8.22 -5.67
C LEU A 38 -5.83 8.75 -7.04
N THR A 39 -5.03 9.81 -7.07
CA THR A 39 -4.42 10.33 -8.30
C THR A 39 -3.51 9.27 -8.94
N TYR A 40 -2.59 8.68 -8.17
CA TYR A 40 -1.71 7.61 -8.65
C TYR A 40 -2.47 6.38 -9.14
N ILE A 41 -3.54 5.99 -8.44
CA ILE A 41 -4.43 4.90 -8.85
C ILE A 41 -5.11 5.18 -10.19
N SER A 42 -5.53 6.42 -10.44
CA SER A 42 -6.18 6.82 -11.67
C SER A 42 -5.22 6.84 -12.88
N HIS A 43 -3.95 7.17 -12.63
CA HIS A 43 -2.89 7.17 -13.65
C HIS A 43 -2.17 5.82 -13.80
N ASN A 44 -2.60 4.80 -13.04
CA ASN A 44 -2.01 3.46 -13.03
C ASN A 44 -0.55 3.44 -12.53
N GLU A 45 -0.17 4.44 -11.73
CA GLU A 45 1.14 4.57 -11.08
C GLU A 45 1.17 3.74 -9.80
N LEU A 46 1.03 2.42 -9.94
CA LEU A 46 0.77 1.50 -8.82
C LEU A 46 1.88 1.46 -7.77
N LEU A 47 3.14 1.68 -8.16
CA LEU A 47 4.25 1.73 -7.20
C LEU A 47 4.09 2.95 -6.27
N LEU A 48 3.80 4.13 -6.84
CA LEU A 48 3.59 5.35 -6.06
C LEU A 48 2.35 5.22 -5.17
N ALA A 49 1.26 4.66 -5.68
CA ALA A 49 0.06 4.39 -4.87
C ALA A 49 0.36 3.45 -3.68
N MET A 50 1.17 2.41 -3.89
CA MET A 50 1.60 1.50 -2.81
C MET A 50 2.50 2.20 -1.79
N GLU A 51 3.43 3.06 -2.25
CA GLU A 51 4.30 3.84 -1.38
C GLU A 51 3.52 4.84 -0.54
N GLU A 52 2.50 5.48 -1.10
CA GLU A 52 1.59 6.37 -0.40
C GLU A 52 0.89 5.65 0.77
N LEU A 53 0.32 4.47 0.52
CA LEU A 53 -0.26 3.63 1.59
C LEU A 53 0.81 3.19 2.60
N GLY A 54 2.03 2.89 2.15
CA GLY A 54 3.14 2.59 3.05
C GLY A 54 3.53 3.77 3.96
N GLY A 55 3.27 5.00 3.52
CA GLY A 55 3.49 6.24 4.27
C GLY A 55 2.54 6.45 5.44
N VAL A 56 1.41 5.73 5.49
CA VAL A 56 0.42 5.86 6.56
C VAL A 56 1.02 5.66 7.96
N ILE A 57 2.07 4.84 8.07
CA ILE A 57 2.76 4.55 9.33
C ILE A 57 3.40 5.78 9.98
N VAL A 58 3.69 6.83 9.20
CA VAL A 58 4.38 8.04 9.67
C VAL A 58 3.56 8.77 10.73
N ASP A 59 2.26 8.97 10.47
CA ASP A 59 1.38 9.73 11.36
C ASP A 59 0.34 8.85 12.07
N ASN A 60 0.08 7.64 11.57
CA ASN A 60 -0.97 6.75 12.06
C ASN A 60 -0.44 5.47 12.72
N GLY A 61 0.89 5.32 12.78
CA GLY A 61 1.52 4.15 13.38
C GLY A 61 1.22 2.82 12.66
N LEU A 62 1.40 1.72 13.38
CA LEU A 62 1.29 0.38 12.82
C LEU A 62 -0.15 0.03 12.46
N GLN A 63 -0.40 -0.13 11.16
CA GLN A 63 -1.65 -0.68 10.65
C GLN A 63 -1.72 -2.20 10.88
N SER A 64 -2.90 -2.78 10.66
CA SER A 64 -3.15 -4.22 10.86
C SER A 64 -2.22 -5.12 10.04
N LYS A 65 -2.00 -6.36 10.51
CA LYS A 65 -1.25 -7.37 9.73
C LYS A 65 -1.85 -7.61 8.35
N GLN A 66 -3.17 -7.51 8.22
CA GLN A 66 -3.86 -7.72 6.95
C GLN A 66 -3.54 -6.60 5.96
N PHE A 67 -3.55 -5.34 6.42
CA PHE A 67 -3.13 -4.19 5.61
C PHE A 67 -1.74 -4.40 5.01
N TRP A 68 -0.74 -4.72 5.85
CA TRP A 68 0.63 -4.93 5.39
C TRP A 68 0.78 -6.17 4.51
N THR A 69 -0.05 -7.21 4.71
CA THR A 69 -0.05 -8.40 3.85
C THR A 69 -0.45 -8.05 2.41
N HIS A 70 -1.45 -7.19 2.24
CA HIS A 70 -1.84 -6.71 0.91
C HIS A 70 -0.70 -5.91 0.23
N LEU A 71 -0.02 -5.02 0.96
CA LEU A 71 1.13 -4.29 0.41
C LEU A 71 2.31 -5.22 0.07
N ILE A 72 2.57 -6.26 0.88
CA ILE A 72 3.58 -7.28 0.57
C ILE A 72 3.22 -8.03 -0.72
N ASN A 73 1.96 -8.42 -0.89
CA ASN A 73 1.51 -9.11 -2.09
C ASN A 73 1.66 -8.23 -3.34
N ALA A 74 1.25 -6.96 -3.26
CA ALA A 74 1.46 -5.99 -4.32
C ALA A 74 2.95 -5.84 -4.68
N ALA A 75 3.82 -5.72 -3.67
CA ALA A 75 5.27 -5.62 -3.88
C ALA A 75 5.87 -6.89 -4.52
N LYS A 76 5.42 -8.08 -4.10
CA LYS A 76 5.82 -9.37 -4.70
C LYS A 76 5.41 -9.46 -6.16
N LEU A 77 4.16 -9.09 -6.46
CA LEU A 77 3.68 -9.00 -7.84
C LEU A 77 4.62 -8.08 -8.61
N MET A 78 4.88 -6.85 -8.16
CA MET A 78 5.78 -5.92 -8.84
C MET A 78 7.25 -6.33 -8.89
N ASN A 79 7.67 -7.39 -8.17
CA ASN A 79 9.08 -7.74 -7.95
C ASN A 79 9.89 -6.57 -7.36
N HIS A 80 9.31 -5.91 -6.34
CA HIS A 80 9.88 -4.72 -5.72
C HIS A 80 10.45 -5.01 -4.32
N ARG A 81 11.54 -4.33 -3.96
CA ARG A 81 12.25 -4.49 -2.67
C ARG A 81 11.44 -4.16 -1.42
N HIS A 82 10.30 -3.49 -1.57
CA HIS A 82 9.43 -3.14 -0.45
C HIS A 82 8.86 -4.38 0.27
N VAL A 83 8.92 -5.56 -0.35
CA VAL A 83 8.59 -6.83 0.31
C VAL A 83 9.30 -6.98 1.65
N ASP A 84 10.59 -6.66 1.73
CA ASP A 84 11.38 -6.86 2.95
C ASP A 84 10.98 -5.87 4.03
N ARG A 85 10.89 -4.58 3.66
CA ARG A 85 10.46 -3.51 4.57
C ARG A 85 9.07 -3.79 5.14
N TYR A 86 8.09 -4.09 4.29
CA TYR A 86 6.72 -4.36 4.74
C TYR A 86 6.60 -5.66 5.52
N SER A 87 7.42 -6.68 5.22
CA SER A 87 7.46 -7.91 6.02
C SER A 87 7.96 -7.65 7.45
N SER A 88 8.98 -6.81 7.60
CA SER A 88 9.46 -6.37 8.93
C SER A 88 8.36 -5.64 9.69
N ILE A 89 7.73 -4.63 9.07
CA ILE A 89 6.65 -3.85 9.69
C ILE A 89 5.47 -4.76 10.09
N ARG A 90 5.05 -5.67 9.20
CA ARG A 90 3.96 -6.61 9.49
C ARG A 90 4.26 -7.49 10.71
N SER A 91 5.52 -7.85 10.94
CA SER A 91 5.90 -8.70 12.08
C SER A 91 5.71 -7.99 13.42
N GLU A 92 5.75 -6.67 13.42
CA GLU A 92 5.56 -5.80 14.59
C GLU A 92 4.10 -5.35 14.77
N ALA A 93 3.30 -5.39 13.69
CA ALA A 93 1.87 -5.11 13.74
C ALA A 93 1.13 -6.10 14.66
N THR A 94 -0.02 -5.68 15.19
CA THR A 94 -0.84 -6.51 16.10
C THR A 94 -1.79 -7.42 15.33
#